data_AF-A0A395SI48-F1
#
_entry.id   AF-A0A395SI48-F1
#
_cell.length_a   1.000
_cell.length_b   1.000
_cell.length_c   1.000
_cell.angle_alpha   90.00
_cell.angle_beta   90.00
_cell.angle_gamma   90.00
#
_symmetry.space_group_name_H-M   'P 1'
#
loop_
_entity.id
_entity.type
_entity.pdbx_description
1 polymer ?
#
loop_
_entity_poly.entity_id
_entity_poly.type
_entity_poly.pdbx_seq_one_letter_code
_entity_poly.pdbx_strand_id
1 'polypeptide(L)'
;MGDNNGVQILQGLDPFGPQPDGQHWDIVPAADCWARWQVIRPGQTPNDARVIKTVFDSTPSSVRATMNSYFNNAGTNDQLWLPMLTRSLQYSYMVPGNLGPDHPVVDPQGSLSDTSRVIVSIILPSGKRKLEVVNALRTGDAQEDAAVDRAEDVGIVGLKGTIATSDWAYTTGAELKLSMMSIYDEQKDAFYSRRPWKRQELAYTLVEKANGDCVVMDFRDSEQFVLSVRPAAAK
;
A
#
# COMPACT_ATOMS: atom_id res chain seq x y z
N MET A 1 -20.61 -7.66 50.44
CA MET A 1 -19.23 -8.04 50.10
C MET A 1 -19.29 -9.03 48.97
N GLY A 2 -18.77 -8.65 47.82
CA GLY A 2 -18.79 -9.44 46.58
C GLY A 2 -18.81 -8.52 45.37
N ASP A 3 -17.82 -7.64 45.27
CA ASP A 3 -17.58 -6.84 44.07
C ASP A 3 -17.19 -7.78 42.92
N ASN A 4 -18.16 -8.09 42.07
CA ASN A 4 -17.87 -8.63 40.74
C ASN A 4 -17.38 -7.46 39.89
N ASN A 5 -16.07 -7.23 39.94
CA ASN A 5 -15.36 -6.44 38.95
C ASN A 5 -15.61 -7.06 37.58
N GLY A 6 -16.60 -6.51 36.87
CA GLY A 6 -16.83 -6.78 35.47
C GLY A 6 -15.56 -6.42 34.71
N VAL A 7 -14.78 -7.42 34.37
CA VAL A 7 -13.79 -7.32 33.31
C VAL A 7 -14.60 -6.96 32.07
N GLN A 8 -14.65 -5.67 31.74
CA GLN A 8 -15.07 -5.24 30.42
C GLN A 8 -14.06 -5.87 29.47
N ILE A 9 -14.46 -6.98 28.87
CA ILE A 9 -13.84 -7.45 27.64
C ILE A 9 -14.03 -6.29 26.68
N LEU A 10 -12.96 -5.53 26.42
CA LEU A 10 -12.89 -4.64 25.27
C LEU A 10 -12.99 -5.55 24.04
N GLN A 11 -14.23 -5.88 23.65
CA GLN A 11 -14.47 -6.42 22.32
C GLN A 11 -13.96 -5.35 21.36
N GLY A 12 -12.94 -5.69 20.58
CA GLY A 12 -12.41 -4.78 19.57
C GLY A 12 -13.58 -4.27 18.72
N LEU A 13 -13.69 -2.95 18.59
CA LEU A 13 -14.74 -2.34 17.78
C LEU A 13 -14.52 -2.77 16.32
N ASP A 14 -15.52 -3.39 15.70
CA ASP A 14 -15.52 -3.65 14.26
C ASP A 14 -15.37 -2.32 13.52
N PRO A 15 -14.31 -2.09 12.72
CA PRO A 15 -14.10 -0.83 12.01
C PRO A 15 -15.29 -0.35 11.18
N PHE A 16 -16.13 -1.26 10.72
CA PHE A 16 -17.24 -0.96 9.83
C PHE A 16 -18.62 -1.21 10.45
N GLY A 17 -18.65 -1.60 11.73
CA GLY A 17 -19.85 -1.78 12.52
C GLY A 17 -20.30 -0.49 13.24
N PRO A 18 -21.43 -0.54 13.96
CA PRO A 18 -21.86 0.55 14.82
C PRO A 18 -20.78 0.91 15.86
N GLN A 19 -20.46 2.20 15.96
CA GLN A 19 -19.45 2.70 16.90
C GLN A 19 -20.12 3.45 18.07
N PRO A 20 -19.59 3.34 19.30
CA PRO A 20 -20.03 4.16 20.43
C PRO A 20 -19.82 5.66 20.17
N ASP A 21 -20.68 6.50 20.76
CA ASP A 21 -20.55 7.96 20.64
C ASP A 21 -19.17 8.44 21.13
N GLY A 22 -18.47 9.18 20.27
CA GLY A 22 -17.14 9.72 20.56
C GLY A 22 -15.98 8.75 20.40
N GLN A 23 -16.24 7.50 20.00
CA GLN A 23 -15.21 6.53 19.62
C GLN A 23 -15.41 6.15 18.16
N HIS A 24 -14.48 6.51 17.30
CA HIS A 24 -14.56 6.17 15.89
C HIS A 24 -13.19 5.77 15.40
N TRP A 25 -13.15 4.73 14.58
CA TRP A 25 -11.95 4.44 13.80
C TRP A 25 -11.69 5.56 12.80
N ASP A 26 -10.43 5.98 12.70
CA ASP A 26 -9.96 6.71 11.53
C ASP A 26 -9.86 5.70 10.39
N ILE A 27 -10.69 5.85 9.36
CA ILE A 27 -10.78 4.92 8.23
C ILE A 27 -10.39 5.67 6.98
N VAL A 28 -9.40 5.16 6.26
CA VAL A 28 -8.89 5.77 5.03
C VAL A 28 -8.92 4.76 3.87
N PRO A 29 -9.39 5.14 2.67
CA PRO A 29 -9.30 4.29 1.50
C PRO A 29 -7.83 4.07 1.11
N ALA A 30 -7.43 2.81 0.90
CA ALA A 30 -6.08 2.48 0.45
C ALA A 30 -5.75 3.11 -0.91
N ALA A 31 -6.72 3.16 -1.83
CA ALA A 31 -6.56 3.79 -3.14
C ALA A 31 -6.21 5.30 -3.06
N ASP A 32 -6.55 5.94 -1.94
CA ASP A 32 -6.23 7.34 -1.67
C ASP A 32 -4.91 7.56 -0.95
N CYS A 33 -4.06 6.53 -0.86
CA CYS A 33 -2.75 6.61 -0.25
C CYS A 33 -1.62 6.50 -1.27
N TRP A 34 -0.49 7.13 -0.97
CA TRP A 34 0.80 6.78 -1.58
C TRP A 34 1.55 5.83 -0.67
N ALA A 35 2.23 4.84 -1.24
CA ALA A 35 3.02 3.88 -0.49
C ALA A 35 4.43 3.74 -1.07
N ARG A 36 5.36 3.40 -0.19
CA ARG A 36 6.74 3.03 -0.54
C ARG A 36 7.18 1.85 0.31
N TRP A 37 7.68 0.81 -0.34
CA TRP A 37 8.25 -0.37 0.28
C TRP A 37 9.77 -0.23 0.35
N GLN A 38 10.34 -0.46 1.53
CA GLN A 38 11.77 -0.33 1.77
C GLN A 38 12.29 -1.55 2.51
N VAL A 39 13.35 -2.15 1.98
CA VAL A 39 14.07 -3.23 2.65
C VAL A 39 14.89 -2.64 3.80
N ILE A 40 14.74 -3.23 4.98
CA ILE A 40 15.56 -2.95 6.16
C ILE A 40 16.99 -3.38 5.85
N ARG A 41 17.91 -2.40 5.81
CA ARG A 41 19.33 -2.65 5.52
C ARG A 41 20.02 -3.32 6.72
N PRO A 42 21.15 -4.01 6.51
CA PRO A 42 21.95 -4.53 7.61
C PRO A 42 22.28 -3.43 8.63
N GLY A 43 22.01 -3.68 9.92
CA GLY A 43 22.20 -2.73 11.00
C GLY A 43 21.06 -1.74 11.25
N GLN A 44 19.99 -1.76 10.44
CA GLN A 44 18.77 -0.97 10.69
C GLN A 44 17.73 -1.77 11.47
N THR A 45 17.00 -1.09 12.34
CA THR A 45 15.72 -1.56 12.88
C THR A 45 14.58 -1.23 11.91
N PRO A 46 13.38 -1.84 12.08
CA PRO A 46 12.16 -1.42 11.40
C PRO A 46 11.91 0.10 11.44
N ASN A 47 12.16 0.74 12.58
CA ASN A 47 11.92 2.18 12.75
C ASN A 47 12.90 3.03 11.96
N ASP A 48 14.17 2.60 11.84
CA ASP A 48 15.19 3.31 11.05
C ASP A 48 14.91 3.28 9.54
N ALA A 49 14.14 2.29 9.09
CA ALA A 49 13.76 2.14 7.69
C ALA A 49 12.47 2.91 7.32
N ARG A 50 11.76 3.52 8.29
CA ARG A 50 10.57 4.35 8.03
C ARG A 50 10.98 5.64 7.30
N VAL A 51 10.21 6.06 6.30
CA VAL A 51 10.35 7.40 5.72
C VAL A 51 9.69 8.42 6.64
N ILE A 52 10.46 9.42 7.07
CA ILE A 52 9.98 10.51 7.94
C ILE A 52 10.09 11.90 7.30
N LYS A 53 10.56 11.99 6.05
CA LYS A 53 10.71 13.29 5.36
C LYS A 53 9.36 13.96 5.17
N THR A 54 9.34 15.29 5.18
CA THR A 54 8.11 16.09 5.01
C THR A 54 8.12 16.96 3.76
N VAL A 55 9.29 17.19 3.16
CA VAL A 55 9.47 18.03 1.98
C VAL A 55 9.83 17.17 0.78
N PHE A 56 9.05 17.28 -0.29
CA PHE A 56 9.24 16.57 -1.55
C PHE A 56 9.52 17.56 -2.67
N ASP A 57 10.55 17.28 -3.45
CA ASP A 57 11.18 18.21 -4.38
C ASP A 57 11.55 17.53 -5.70
N SER A 58 10.88 16.42 -6.05
CA SER A 58 11.15 15.71 -7.29
C SER A 58 10.94 16.61 -8.52
N THR A 59 11.78 16.38 -9.52
CA THR A 59 11.70 16.98 -10.85
C THR A 59 11.56 15.87 -11.89
N PRO A 60 11.01 16.14 -13.09
CA PRO A 60 10.91 15.11 -14.13
C PRO A 60 12.26 14.44 -14.45
N SER A 61 13.36 15.20 -14.41
CA SER A 61 14.71 14.69 -14.63
C SER A 61 15.21 13.80 -13.49
N SER A 62 14.97 14.17 -12.23
CA SER A 62 15.38 13.33 -11.07
C SER A 62 14.56 12.05 -10.98
N VAL A 63 13.27 12.09 -11.35
CA VAL A 63 12.41 10.91 -11.46
C VAL A 63 12.93 9.97 -12.55
N ARG A 64 13.19 10.48 -13.77
CA ARG A 64 13.79 9.69 -14.86
C ARG A 64 15.12 9.06 -14.44
N ALA A 65 16.02 9.87 -13.87
CA ALA A 65 17.34 9.39 -13.43
C ALA A 65 17.20 8.26 -12.40
N THR A 66 16.24 8.37 -11.48
CA THR A 66 15.97 7.34 -10.48
C THR A 66 15.43 6.05 -11.10
N MET A 67 14.47 6.15 -12.04
CA MET A 67 13.92 4.99 -12.75
C MET A 67 15.01 4.26 -13.57
N ASN A 68 15.93 5.00 -14.17
CA ASN A 68 17.04 4.45 -14.94
C ASN A 68 18.17 3.89 -14.06
N SER A 69 18.30 4.35 -12.81
CA SER A 69 19.39 4.00 -11.89
C SER A 69 18.89 3.22 -10.68
N TYR A 70 18.19 2.12 -10.88
CA TYR A 70 17.48 1.41 -9.81
C TYR A 70 18.37 1.01 -8.61
N PHE A 71 19.63 0.61 -8.86
CA PHE A 71 20.56 0.19 -7.80
C PHE A 71 21.06 1.33 -6.92
N ASN A 72 20.83 2.60 -7.31
CA ASN A 72 21.20 3.79 -6.56
C ASN A 72 22.65 3.74 -6.04
N ASN A 73 23.60 3.30 -6.87
CA ASN A 73 24.99 3.08 -6.46
C ASN A 73 25.67 4.35 -5.90
N ALA A 74 25.17 5.53 -6.27
CA ALA A 74 25.65 6.83 -5.78
C ALA A 74 24.87 7.36 -4.55
N GLY A 75 23.76 6.73 -4.15
CA GLY A 75 22.94 7.15 -3.01
C GLY A 75 22.09 8.41 -3.26
N THR A 76 21.99 8.90 -4.49
CA THR A 76 21.37 10.19 -4.86
C THR A 76 19.95 10.09 -5.39
N ASN A 77 19.39 8.88 -5.54
CA ASN A 77 18.06 8.73 -6.11
C ASN A 77 16.96 9.35 -5.25
N ASP A 78 15.95 9.87 -5.95
CA ASP A 78 14.71 10.31 -5.33
C ASP A 78 13.97 9.13 -4.71
N GLN A 79 13.16 9.44 -3.71
CA GLN A 79 12.16 8.51 -3.23
C GLN A 79 10.96 8.55 -4.18
N LEU A 80 10.81 7.51 -5.00
CA LEU A 80 9.62 7.29 -5.81
C LEU A 80 8.51 6.58 -5.01
N TRP A 81 7.28 6.78 -5.44
CA TRP A 81 6.06 6.38 -4.74
C TRP A 81 5.13 5.64 -5.67
N LEU A 82 4.36 4.70 -5.15
CA LEU A 82 3.29 4.04 -5.89
C LEU A 82 1.94 4.33 -5.23
N PRO A 83 0.86 4.45 -6.02
CA PRO A 83 -0.47 4.46 -5.43
C PRO A 83 -0.71 3.08 -4.83
N MET A 84 -1.32 2.99 -3.65
CA MET A 84 -1.47 1.71 -2.96
C MET A 84 -2.60 0.86 -3.57
N LEU A 85 -2.39 0.37 -4.80
CA LEU A 85 -3.35 -0.36 -5.66
C LEU A 85 -2.87 -1.79 -5.97
N THR A 86 -3.70 -2.64 -6.57
CA THR A 86 -3.31 -4.03 -6.94
C THR A 86 -1.96 -4.09 -7.66
N ARG A 87 -1.73 -3.26 -8.69
CA ARG A 87 -0.47 -3.32 -9.45
C ARG A 87 0.75 -3.05 -8.56
N SER A 88 0.64 -2.08 -7.65
CA SER A 88 1.71 -1.80 -6.68
C SER A 88 1.90 -2.93 -5.66
N LEU A 89 0.82 -3.61 -5.28
CA LEU A 89 0.83 -4.74 -4.35
C LEU A 89 1.40 -6.01 -5.02
N GLN A 90 1.13 -6.22 -6.31
CA GLN A 90 1.77 -7.25 -7.14
C GLN A 90 3.26 -6.95 -7.28
N TYR A 91 3.62 -5.70 -7.63
CA TYR A 91 5.00 -5.25 -7.76
C TYR A 91 5.82 -5.46 -6.47
N SER A 92 5.19 -5.32 -5.30
CA SER A 92 5.83 -5.40 -3.99
C SER A 92 5.74 -6.77 -3.30
N TYR A 93 5.29 -7.83 -3.98
CA TYR A 93 5.10 -9.18 -3.41
C TYR A 93 4.05 -9.29 -2.27
N MET A 94 3.20 -8.28 -2.10
CA MET A 94 2.09 -8.33 -1.14
C MET A 94 0.97 -9.25 -1.63
N VAL A 95 0.81 -9.36 -2.96
CA VAL A 95 -0.03 -10.36 -3.65
C VAL A 95 0.75 -10.99 -4.81
N PRO A 96 0.32 -12.14 -5.36
CA PRO A 96 0.98 -12.76 -6.51
C PRO A 96 1.05 -11.84 -7.74
N GLY A 97 2.20 -11.83 -8.44
CA GLY A 97 2.39 -11.05 -9.68
C GLY A 97 1.46 -11.47 -10.82
N ASN A 98 0.95 -12.70 -10.80
CA ASN A 98 -0.08 -13.19 -11.69
C ASN A 98 -1.33 -13.55 -10.87
N LEU A 99 -2.39 -12.76 -11.02
CA LEU A 99 -3.68 -12.95 -10.36
C LEU A 99 -4.70 -13.65 -11.28
N GLY A 100 -4.29 -14.16 -12.43
CA GLY A 100 -5.16 -14.84 -13.38
C GLY A 100 -5.45 -14.03 -14.66
N PRO A 101 -6.32 -14.56 -15.54
CA PRO A 101 -6.42 -14.13 -16.94
C PRO A 101 -6.99 -12.72 -17.13
N ASP A 102 -7.76 -12.22 -16.16
CA ASP A 102 -8.38 -10.91 -16.24
C ASP A 102 -7.51 -9.81 -15.58
N HIS A 103 -6.25 -10.12 -15.26
CA HIS A 103 -5.26 -9.21 -14.67
C HIS A 103 -4.00 -9.10 -15.51
N PRO A 104 -3.45 -7.90 -15.71
CA PRO A 104 -2.09 -7.75 -16.19
C PRO A 104 -1.11 -8.48 -15.27
N VAL A 105 -0.20 -9.24 -15.87
CA VAL A 105 0.92 -9.85 -15.15
C VAL A 105 1.93 -8.76 -14.83
N VAL A 106 2.31 -8.66 -13.57
CA VAL A 106 3.39 -7.78 -13.09
C VAL A 106 4.56 -8.66 -12.66
N ASP A 107 5.75 -8.38 -13.18
CA ASP A 107 6.99 -8.97 -12.67
C ASP A 107 7.37 -8.28 -11.35
N PRO A 108 7.28 -8.96 -10.19
CA PRO A 108 7.51 -8.31 -8.91
C PRO A 108 8.98 -7.96 -8.68
N GLN A 109 9.21 -6.91 -7.89
CA GLN A 109 10.56 -6.47 -7.55
C GLN A 109 11.23 -7.47 -6.61
N GLY A 110 12.18 -8.27 -7.13
CA GLY A 110 12.85 -9.35 -6.40
C GLY A 110 13.42 -8.96 -5.03
N SER A 111 13.92 -7.73 -4.88
CA SER A 111 14.45 -7.23 -3.59
C SER A 111 13.40 -7.10 -2.48
N LEU A 112 12.11 -7.11 -2.82
CA LEU A 112 10.99 -7.02 -1.87
C LEU A 112 10.37 -8.39 -1.53
N SER A 113 10.93 -9.49 -2.05
CA SER A 113 10.39 -10.85 -1.87
C SER A 113 10.37 -11.32 -0.41
N ASP A 114 11.38 -10.97 0.38
CA ASP A 114 11.41 -11.21 1.83
C ASP A 114 10.65 -10.10 2.57
N THR A 115 9.33 -10.24 2.64
CA THR A 115 8.44 -9.25 3.23
C THR A 115 8.64 -9.08 4.74
N SER A 116 9.30 -10.01 5.42
CA SER A 116 9.66 -9.87 6.84
C SER A 116 10.69 -8.75 7.08
N ARG A 117 11.42 -8.39 6.02
CA ARG A 117 12.44 -7.33 6.02
C ARG A 117 11.99 -6.07 5.32
N VAL A 118 10.69 -5.90 5.09
CA VAL A 118 10.15 -4.75 4.37
C VAL A 118 9.34 -3.88 5.32
N ILE A 119 9.58 -2.58 5.25
CA ILE A 119 8.75 -1.53 5.86
C ILE A 119 7.97 -0.84 4.76
N VAL A 120 6.71 -0.56 5.05
CA VAL A 120 5.81 0.19 4.17
C VAL A 120 5.57 1.55 4.81
N SER A 121 6.06 2.59 4.15
CA SER A 121 5.76 3.97 4.53
C SER A 121 4.60 4.47 3.68
N ILE A 122 3.58 5.01 4.33
CA ILE A 122 2.30 5.37 3.72
C ILE A 122 2.02 6.86 3.95
N ILE A 123 1.81 7.60 2.86
CA ILE A 123 1.27 8.96 2.92
C ILE A 123 -0.25 8.83 2.86
N LEU A 124 -0.90 9.22 3.95
CA LEU A 124 -2.36 9.19 4.10
C LEU A 124 -3.05 10.17 3.15
N PRO A 125 -4.38 10.06 2.94
CA PRO A 125 -5.11 10.96 2.03
C PRO A 125 -4.97 12.44 2.39
N SER A 126 -4.81 12.76 3.68
CA SER A 126 -4.54 14.11 4.16
C SER A 126 -3.22 14.68 3.61
N GLY A 127 -2.19 13.85 3.47
CA GLY A 127 -0.91 14.20 2.85
C GLY A 127 -0.96 14.17 1.33
N LYS A 128 -1.60 13.16 0.73
CA LYS A 128 -1.75 13.02 -0.73
C LYS A 128 -2.31 14.28 -1.38
N ARG A 129 -3.33 14.90 -0.76
CA ARG A 129 -3.95 16.15 -1.26
C ARG A 129 -3.02 17.37 -1.25
N LYS A 130 -1.88 17.32 -0.55
CA LYS A 130 -0.88 18.40 -0.46
C LYS A 130 0.29 18.20 -1.43
N LEU A 131 0.28 17.10 -2.18
CA LEU A 131 1.38 16.69 -3.05
C LEU A 131 0.96 16.69 -4.50
N GLU A 132 1.86 17.19 -5.35
CA GLU A 132 1.78 17.11 -6.81
C GLU A 132 2.51 15.86 -7.29
N VAL A 133 1.91 15.18 -8.27
CA VAL A 133 2.55 14.07 -8.98
C VAL A 133 3.55 14.62 -9.98
N VAL A 134 4.76 14.05 -9.99
CA VAL A 134 5.82 14.39 -10.93
C VAL A 134 6.16 13.15 -11.76
N ASN A 135 5.79 13.19 -13.04
CA ASN A 135 6.12 12.14 -14.00
C ASN A 135 7.54 12.29 -14.54
N ALA A 136 8.12 11.20 -15.04
CA ALA A 136 9.46 11.22 -15.59
C ALA A 136 9.53 12.03 -16.90
N LEU A 137 10.69 12.63 -17.15
CA LEU A 137 10.98 13.18 -18.48
C LEU A 137 11.04 12.04 -19.50
N ARG A 138 10.36 12.20 -20.65
CA ARG A 138 10.41 11.28 -21.79
C ARG A 138 11.33 11.82 -22.88
N THR A 139 12.12 10.96 -23.53
CA THR A 139 12.98 11.37 -24.65
C THR A 139 12.33 11.08 -26.00
N GLY A 140 11.33 10.20 -26.04
CA GLY A 140 10.67 9.75 -27.27
C GLY A 140 11.41 8.61 -27.97
N ASP A 141 12.55 8.19 -27.43
CA ASP A 141 13.26 6.98 -27.85
C ASP A 141 12.83 5.80 -26.98
N ALA A 142 12.27 4.76 -27.60
CA ALA A 142 11.72 3.61 -26.90
C ALA A 142 12.77 2.81 -26.09
N GLN A 143 14.03 2.80 -26.53
CA GLN A 143 15.08 2.08 -25.83
C GLN A 143 15.53 2.84 -24.58
N GLU A 144 15.67 4.15 -24.67
CA GLU A 144 15.99 5.00 -23.52
C GLU A 144 14.84 5.11 -22.52
N ASP A 145 13.59 5.07 -23.01
CA ASP A 145 12.39 5.20 -22.19
C ASP A 145 11.92 3.87 -21.59
N ALA A 146 12.51 2.73 -21.97
CA ALA A 146 12.06 1.40 -21.56
C ALA A 146 11.98 1.19 -20.03
N ALA A 147 12.92 1.75 -19.26
CA ALA A 147 12.88 1.65 -17.80
C ALA A 147 11.80 2.57 -17.19
N VAL A 148 11.57 3.73 -17.80
CA VAL A 148 10.49 4.65 -17.43
C VAL A 148 9.14 4.00 -17.71
N ASP A 149 8.96 3.40 -18.89
CA ASP A 149 7.72 2.69 -19.26
C ASP A 149 7.37 1.59 -18.26
N ARG A 150 8.35 0.75 -17.88
CA ARG A 150 8.12 -0.30 -16.88
C ARG A 150 7.77 0.26 -15.51
N ALA A 151 8.38 1.36 -15.11
CA ALA A 151 8.11 1.98 -13.82
C ALA A 151 6.72 2.65 -13.78
N GLU A 152 6.36 3.40 -14.82
CA GLU A 152 5.07 4.07 -14.92
C GLU A 152 3.91 3.08 -15.13
N ASP A 153 4.16 1.92 -15.76
CA ASP A 153 3.15 0.85 -15.94
C ASP A 153 2.62 0.29 -14.60
N VAL A 154 3.43 0.30 -13.54
CA VAL A 154 3.00 -0.04 -12.18
C VAL A 154 2.61 1.20 -11.34
N GLY A 155 2.67 2.40 -11.92
CA GLY A 155 2.28 3.66 -11.29
C GLY A 155 3.36 4.34 -10.45
N ILE A 156 4.64 4.02 -10.66
CA ILE A 156 5.74 4.68 -9.94
C ILE A 156 5.84 6.14 -10.38
N VAL A 157 5.84 7.06 -9.41
CA VAL A 157 5.94 8.51 -9.65
C VAL A 157 6.88 9.19 -8.65
N GLY A 158 7.35 10.40 -9.01
CA GLY A 158 7.89 11.35 -8.04
C GLY A 158 6.79 12.17 -7.39
N LEU A 159 7.10 12.80 -6.25
CA LEU A 159 6.17 13.69 -5.56
C LEU A 159 6.83 15.05 -5.32
N LYS A 160 6.03 16.11 -5.29
CA LYS A 160 6.47 17.48 -4.97
C LYS A 160 5.48 18.15 -4.03
N GLY A 161 5.98 18.89 -3.03
CA GLY A 161 5.15 19.60 -2.06
C GLY A 161 5.63 19.37 -0.63
N THR A 162 4.77 19.67 0.35
CA THR A 162 5.11 19.53 1.77
C THR A 162 3.93 18.94 2.54
N ILE A 163 4.22 17.96 3.38
CA ILE A 163 3.26 17.31 4.29
C ILE A 163 3.72 17.48 5.74
N ALA A 164 2.84 17.17 6.68
CA ALA A 164 3.15 17.14 8.10
C ALA A 164 3.47 15.71 8.57
N THR A 165 4.12 15.58 9.73
CA THR A 165 4.34 14.27 10.36
C THR A 165 3.03 13.48 10.55
N SER A 166 1.93 14.17 10.86
CA SER A 166 0.61 13.56 11.04
C SER A 166 0.00 12.95 9.77
N ASP A 167 0.59 13.21 8.59
CA ASP A 167 0.15 12.64 7.32
C ASP A 167 0.79 11.27 7.02
N TRP A 168 1.67 10.79 7.90
CA TRP A 168 2.34 9.50 7.77
C TRP A 168 1.64 8.39 8.54
N ALA A 169 1.65 7.20 7.95
CA ALA A 169 1.43 5.94 8.64
C ALA A 169 2.42 4.87 8.15
N TYR A 170 2.54 3.80 8.94
CA TYR A 170 3.53 2.75 8.75
C TYR A 170 2.93 1.37 9.04
N THR A 171 3.40 0.38 8.31
CA THR A 171 3.19 -1.04 8.58
C THR A 171 4.39 -1.84 8.10
N THR A 172 4.43 -3.13 8.42
CA THR A 172 5.43 -4.05 7.86
C THR A 172 4.91 -4.69 6.58
N GLY A 173 5.83 -5.12 5.72
CA GLY A 173 5.48 -5.93 4.55
C GLY A 173 4.83 -7.26 4.94
N ALA A 174 5.20 -7.83 6.09
CA ALA A 174 4.61 -9.06 6.60
C ALA A 174 3.11 -8.88 6.96
N GLU A 175 2.78 -7.85 7.72
CA GLU A 175 1.39 -7.54 8.10
C GLU A 175 0.53 -7.22 6.87
N LEU A 176 1.03 -6.35 5.99
CA LEU A 176 0.31 -6.00 4.77
C LEU A 176 0.09 -7.23 3.89
N LYS A 177 1.12 -8.09 3.71
CA LYS A 177 0.98 -9.33 2.94
C LYS A 177 -0.04 -10.28 3.56
N LEU A 178 -0.05 -10.44 4.89
CA LEU A 178 -1.03 -11.30 5.56
C LEU A 178 -2.47 -10.81 5.34
N SER A 179 -2.71 -9.50 5.46
CA SER A 179 -4.02 -8.90 5.18
C SER A 179 -4.41 -9.10 3.71
N MET A 180 -3.50 -8.80 2.78
CA MET A 180 -3.78 -8.93 1.35
C MET A 180 -3.98 -10.38 0.90
N MET A 181 -3.24 -11.33 1.46
CA MET A 181 -3.43 -12.76 1.18
C MET A 181 -4.75 -13.28 1.73
N SER A 182 -5.18 -12.79 2.91
CA SER A 182 -6.48 -13.14 3.49
C SER A 182 -7.64 -12.62 2.62
N ILE A 183 -7.52 -11.38 2.11
CA ILE A 183 -8.44 -10.81 1.11
C ILE A 183 -8.47 -11.68 -0.15
N TYR A 184 -7.29 -12.02 -0.68
CA TYR A 184 -7.14 -12.80 -1.89
C TYR A 184 -7.75 -14.21 -1.78
N ASP A 185 -7.47 -14.92 -0.69
CA ASP A 185 -7.98 -16.26 -0.47
C ASP A 185 -9.50 -16.27 -0.27
N GLU A 186 -10.06 -15.29 0.45
CA GLU A 186 -11.51 -15.14 0.58
C GLU A 186 -12.18 -14.85 -0.76
N GLN A 187 -11.61 -13.98 -1.60
CA GLN A 187 -12.13 -13.72 -2.95
C GLN A 187 -12.11 -14.99 -3.82
N LYS A 188 -11.01 -15.76 -3.74
CA LYS A 188 -10.84 -17.03 -4.46
C LYS A 188 -11.87 -18.06 -3.99
N ASP A 189 -12.05 -18.24 -2.70
CA ASP A 189 -13.00 -19.19 -2.11
C ASP A 189 -14.45 -18.80 -2.43
N ALA A 190 -14.76 -17.50 -2.36
CA ALA A 190 -16.06 -16.97 -2.73
C ALA A 190 -16.40 -17.24 -4.21
N PHE A 191 -15.42 -17.07 -5.10
CA PHE A 191 -15.57 -17.41 -6.52
C PHE A 191 -15.85 -18.89 -6.74
N TYR A 192 -15.00 -19.79 -6.22
CA TYR A 192 -15.19 -21.23 -6.40
C TYR A 192 -16.49 -21.74 -5.77
N SER A 193 -16.92 -21.12 -4.66
CA SER A 193 -18.15 -21.46 -3.96
C SER A 193 -19.39 -20.73 -4.50
N ARG A 194 -19.24 -19.87 -5.53
CA ARG A 194 -20.31 -19.05 -6.12
C ARG A 194 -21.11 -18.25 -5.08
N ARG A 195 -20.41 -17.67 -4.11
CA ARG A 195 -20.99 -16.81 -3.06
C ARG A 195 -20.42 -15.40 -3.11
N PRO A 196 -21.11 -14.40 -2.54
CA PRO A 196 -20.47 -13.14 -2.22
C PRO A 196 -19.29 -13.36 -1.27
N TRP A 197 -18.21 -12.63 -1.50
CA TRP A 197 -17.09 -12.57 -0.57
C TRP A 197 -17.41 -11.64 0.60
N LYS A 198 -16.84 -11.92 1.77
CA LYS A 198 -17.10 -11.21 3.02
C LYS A 198 -16.32 -9.90 3.14
N ARG A 199 -16.68 -8.93 2.29
CA ARG A 199 -16.00 -7.64 2.16
C ARG A 199 -15.85 -6.89 3.49
N GLN A 200 -16.85 -6.93 4.37
CA GLN A 200 -16.84 -6.18 5.64
C GLN A 200 -15.90 -6.79 6.69
N GLU A 201 -15.69 -8.12 6.66
CA GLU A 201 -14.90 -8.81 7.69
C GLU A 201 -13.39 -8.80 7.38
N LEU A 202 -13.01 -8.73 6.10
CA LEU A 202 -11.65 -9.11 5.68
C LEU A 202 -10.90 -8.05 4.86
N ALA A 203 -11.55 -6.96 4.44
CA ALA A 203 -10.95 -6.01 3.50
C ALA A 203 -10.33 -4.77 4.17
N TYR A 204 -9.55 -4.97 5.24
CA TYR A 204 -8.79 -3.88 5.86
C TYR A 204 -7.49 -4.37 6.50
N THR A 205 -6.59 -3.42 6.80
CA THR A 205 -5.46 -3.64 7.72
C THR A 205 -5.32 -2.46 8.68
N LEU A 206 -4.68 -2.69 9.83
CA LEU A 206 -4.35 -1.63 10.77
C LEU A 206 -2.95 -1.12 10.48
N VAL A 207 -2.77 0.19 10.42
CA VAL A 207 -1.47 0.81 10.24
C VAL A 207 -1.24 1.88 11.32
N GLU A 208 0.01 2.04 11.73
CA GLU A 208 0.43 2.93 12.82
C GLU A 208 0.73 4.32 12.25
N LYS A 209 -0.03 5.34 12.64
CA LYS A 209 0.27 6.74 12.33
C LYS A 209 1.55 7.17 13.02
N ALA A 210 2.25 8.15 12.46
CA ALA A 210 3.50 8.64 13.04
C ALA A 210 3.37 9.25 14.46
N ASN A 211 2.16 9.62 14.88
CA ASN A 211 1.87 10.10 16.23
C ASN A 211 1.55 8.96 17.23
N GLY A 212 1.58 7.69 16.79
CA GLY A 212 1.29 6.51 17.59
C GLY A 212 -0.18 6.04 17.55
N ASP A 213 -1.07 6.78 16.89
CA ASP A 213 -2.46 6.36 16.72
C ASP A 213 -2.59 5.25 15.66
N CYS A 214 -3.67 4.48 15.71
CA CYS A 214 -3.99 3.50 14.66
C CYS A 214 -4.98 4.08 13.64
N VAL A 215 -4.77 3.77 12.36
CA VAL A 215 -5.73 4.04 11.28
C VAL A 215 -6.05 2.75 10.54
N VAL A 216 -7.32 2.60 10.18
CA VAL A 216 -7.84 1.49 9.40
C VAL A 216 -7.63 1.82 7.93
N MET A 217 -6.79 1.04 7.27
CA MET A 217 -6.59 1.09 5.83
C MET A 217 -7.64 0.21 5.16
N ASP A 218 -8.57 0.83 4.44
CA ASP A 218 -9.73 0.20 3.82
C ASP A 218 -9.46 -0.23 2.37
N PHE A 219 -9.62 -1.53 2.08
CA PHE A 219 -9.45 -2.13 0.75
C PHE A 219 -10.80 -2.51 0.10
N ARG A 220 -11.93 -2.08 0.66
CA ARG A 220 -13.28 -2.47 0.19
C ARG A 220 -13.69 -1.84 -1.12
N ASP A 221 -13.14 -0.68 -1.47
CA ASP A 221 -13.47 0.02 -2.72
C ASP A 221 -12.69 -0.59 -3.88
N SER A 222 -13.33 -1.56 -4.52
CA SER A 222 -12.64 -2.71 -5.11
C SER A 222 -12.69 -2.78 -6.64
N GLU A 223 -12.70 -1.65 -7.36
CA GLU A 223 -12.40 -1.73 -8.81
C GLU A 223 -10.91 -2.03 -9.08
N GLN A 224 -10.06 -1.83 -8.06
CA GLN A 224 -8.60 -1.92 -8.18
C GLN A 224 -7.96 -2.97 -7.27
N PHE A 225 -8.73 -3.89 -6.65
CA PHE A 225 -8.28 -4.91 -5.67
C PHE A 225 -8.90 -6.31 -5.83
N VAL A 226 -9.43 -6.62 -7.01
CA VAL A 226 -10.27 -7.79 -7.23
C VAL A 226 -9.59 -8.70 -8.21
N LEU A 227 -9.36 -9.98 -7.90
CA LEU A 227 -9.39 -11.05 -8.90
C LEU A 227 -10.58 -10.76 -9.82
N SER A 228 -10.42 -10.38 -11.11
CA SER A 228 -11.59 -10.24 -11.98
C SER A 228 -12.15 -11.64 -12.15
N VAL A 229 -12.98 -12.06 -11.22
CA VAL A 229 -13.66 -13.32 -11.26
C VAL A 229 -14.95 -12.97 -11.94
N ARG A 230 -15.01 -13.29 -13.24
CA ARG A 230 -16.24 -13.18 -14.03
C ARG A 230 -17.39 -13.68 -13.17
N PRO A 231 -18.51 -12.95 -13.06
CA PRO A 231 -19.65 -13.42 -12.31
C PRO A 231 -19.95 -14.84 -12.78
N ALA A 232 -20.06 -15.79 -11.84
CA ALA A 232 -20.65 -17.08 -12.16
C ALA A 232 -21.97 -16.76 -12.85
N ALA A 233 -22.08 -17.14 -14.13
CA ALA A 233 -23.13 -16.70 -15.04
C ALA A 233 -24.45 -16.47 -14.29
N ALA A 234 -24.96 -15.23 -14.35
CA ALA A 234 -26.35 -15.00 -14.02
C ALA A 234 -27.17 -16.02 -14.83
N LYS A 235 -27.98 -16.80 -14.11
CA LYS A 235 -28.78 -17.90 -14.67
C LYS A 235 -29.51 -17.50 -15.94
#